data_AF-A0A497B9W1-F1
#
_entry.id   AF-A0A497B9W1-F1
#
_cell.length_a   1.000
_cell.length_b   1.000
_cell.length_c   1.000
_cell.angle_alpha   90.00
_cell.angle_beta   90.00
_cell.angle_gamma   90.00
#
_symmetry.space_group_name_H-M   'P 1'
#
loop_
_entity.id
_entity.type
_entity.pdbx_description
1 polymer ?
#
loop_
_entity_poly.entity_id
_entity_poly.type
_entity_poly.pdbx_seq_one_letter_code
_entity_poly.pdbx_strand_id
1 'polypeptide(L)'
;GCGSLNLKLNSDYNIAYHVKNITCGTNTAYVNSGANDLCQDPQLFATMPITGSPAIDAGDNGICPATDYRGAARPADGDGDGNPVCDRGAYEGWVQVWRVYLPVVLRTR
;
A
#
# COMPACT_ATOMS: atom_id res chain seq x y z
N GLY A 1 12.42 26.12 -21.11
CA GLY A 1 11.80 25.48 -19.94
C GLY A 1 12.35 24.07 -19.82
N CYS A 2 12.62 23.57 -18.62
CA CYS A 2 12.94 22.16 -18.41
C CYS A 2 11.70 21.31 -18.69
N GLY A 3 11.73 20.52 -19.75
CA GLY A 3 10.65 19.59 -20.08
C GLY A 3 10.61 19.30 -21.58
N SER A 4 11.43 18.35 -22.04
CA SER A 4 11.14 17.69 -23.31
C SER A 4 9.74 17.08 -23.22
N LEU A 5 8.89 17.31 -24.23
CA LEU A 5 7.49 16.82 -24.33
C LEU A 5 7.32 15.28 -24.18
N ASN A 6 8.42 14.55 -24.01
CA ASN A 6 8.49 13.10 -23.91
C ASN A 6 8.92 12.59 -22.52
N LEU A 7 9.29 13.46 -21.56
CA LEU A 7 9.61 13.01 -20.20
C LEU A 7 8.36 13.07 -19.34
N LYS A 8 7.70 11.91 -19.18
CA LYS A 8 6.53 11.75 -18.33
C LYS A 8 6.87 10.85 -17.14
N LEU A 9 6.23 11.09 -15.99
CA LEU A 9 6.16 10.07 -14.95
C LEU A 9 5.33 8.91 -15.50
N ASN A 10 5.90 7.70 -15.53
CA ASN A 10 5.14 6.49 -15.81
C ASN A 10 4.87 5.79 -14.48
N SER A 11 3.60 5.76 -14.10
CA SER A 11 3.11 5.37 -12.78
C SER A 11 2.27 4.10 -12.94
N ASP A 12 2.46 3.10 -12.09
CA ASP A 12 1.52 2.00 -11.93
C ASP A 12 1.62 1.47 -10.49
N TYR A 13 0.49 1.12 -9.88
CA TYR A 13 0.37 0.75 -8.45
C TYR A 13 0.77 1.83 -7.43
N ASN A 14 0.85 3.11 -7.83
CA ASN A 14 1.15 4.20 -6.90
C ASN A 14 -0.10 4.64 -6.11
N ILE A 15 0.09 5.37 -5.02
CA ILE A 15 -0.99 6.05 -4.29
C ILE A 15 -0.95 7.53 -4.64
N ALA A 16 -2.03 8.03 -5.25
CA ALA A 16 -2.15 9.38 -5.80
C ALA A 16 -3.48 10.03 -5.36
N TYR A 17 -3.57 10.43 -4.10
CA TYR A 17 -4.77 11.05 -3.54
C TYR A 17 -4.64 12.58 -3.44
N HIS A 18 -5.61 13.32 -3.99
CA HIS A 18 -5.68 14.78 -3.96
C HIS A 18 -4.42 15.48 -4.53
N VAL A 19 -3.79 14.86 -5.53
CA VAL A 19 -2.62 15.39 -6.24
C VAL A 19 -3.03 16.19 -7.48
N LYS A 20 -2.19 17.15 -7.89
CA LYS A 20 -2.42 17.95 -9.11
C LYS A 20 -1.86 17.22 -10.34
N ASN A 21 -2.57 17.30 -11.46
CA ASN A 21 -2.16 16.77 -12.78
C ASN A 21 -2.06 15.25 -12.89
N ILE A 22 -2.58 14.50 -11.92
CA ILE A 22 -2.72 13.04 -12.00
C ILE A 22 -4.21 12.71 -11.92
N THR A 23 -4.65 11.89 -12.85
CA THR A 23 -5.95 11.23 -12.81
C THR A 23 -5.68 9.77 -13.14
N CYS A 24 -6.11 8.85 -12.26
CA CYS A 24 -5.77 7.44 -12.38
C CYS A 24 -6.24 6.85 -13.71
N GLY A 25 -5.40 5.99 -14.31
CA GLY A 25 -5.70 5.35 -15.59
C GLY A 25 -5.68 6.30 -16.80
N THR A 26 -5.18 7.53 -16.67
CA THR A 26 -5.15 8.50 -17.77
C THR A 26 -3.73 8.91 -18.17
N ASN A 27 -3.57 9.16 -19.48
CA ASN A 27 -2.35 9.70 -20.05
C ASN A 27 -2.51 11.21 -20.27
N THR A 28 -1.70 12.00 -19.57
CA THR A 28 -1.71 13.47 -19.64
C THR A 28 -0.39 14.01 -20.21
N ALA A 29 -0.23 15.34 -20.20
CA ALA A 29 0.99 15.99 -20.64
C ALA A 29 2.22 15.65 -19.79
N TYR A 30 2.02 15.34 -18.50
CA TYR A 30 3.12 15.16 -17.53
C TYR A 30 3.19 13.76 -16.92
N VAL A 31 2.08 13.02 -16.93
CA VAL A 31 1.98 11.71 -16.26
C VAL A 31 1.23 10.73 -17.16
N ASN A 32 1.80 9.54 -17.33
CA ASN A 32 1.07 8.35 -17.74
C ASN A 32 0.71 7.60 -16.46
N SER A 33 -0.53 7.73 -16.02
CA SER A 33 -1.03 7.05 -14.83
C SER A 33 -1.60 5.71 -15.23
N GLY A 34 -1.04 4.65 -14.66
CA GLY A 34 -1.43 3.27 -14.89
C GLY A 34 -2.85 3.02 -14.40
N ALA A 35 -3.45 1.95 -14.92
CA ALA A 35 -4.80 1.56 -14.53
C ALA A 35 -4.90 1.14 -13.05
N ASN A 36 -3.78 0.75 -12.43
CA ASN A 36 -3.76 0.23 -11.07
C ASN A 36 -3.42 1.28 -10.00
N ASP A 37 -3.20 2.55 -10.37
CA ASP A 37 -2.96 3.61 -9.39
C ASP A 37 -4.17 3.84 -8.43
N LEU A 38 -3.91 4.14 -7.16
CA LEU A 38 -4.94 4.44 -6.15
C LEU A 38 -5.23 5.93 -6.15
N CYS A 39 -6.36 6.34 -6.70
CA CYS A 39 -6.82 7.74 -6.64
C CYS A 39 -7.87 7.95 -5.55
N GLN A 40 -7.68 7.34 -4.39
CA GLN A 40 -8.53 7.50 -3.21
C GLN A 40 -7.66 7.50 -1.95
N ASP A 41 -8.22 8.01 -0.86
CA ASP A 41 -7.54 8.01 0.43
C ASP A 41 -7.17 6.57 0.78
N PRO A 42 -5.89 6.24 1.01
CA PRO A 42 -5.51 4.91 1.46
C PRO A 42 -6.01 4.60 2.88
N GLN A 43 -6.60 5.56 3.62
CA GLN A 43 -7.19 5.33 4.94
C GLN A 43 -6.23 4.64 5.91
N LEU A 44 -5.19 5.37 6.31
CA LEU A 44 -4.14 4.86 7.19
C LEU A 44 -4.34 5.33 8.64
N PHE A 45 -4.12 4.44 9.60
CA PHE A 45 -3.92 4.79 11.00
C PHE A 45 -2.47 4.51 11.39
N ALA A 46 -1.74 5.55 11.80
CA ALA A 46 -0.32 5.45 12.17
C ALA A 46 0.52 4.69 11.11
N THR A 47 0.36 5.04 9.83
CA THR A 47 1.00 4.45 8.63
C THR A 47 0.52 3.05 8.20
N MET A 48 -0.39 2.43 8.94
CA MET A 48 -0.93 1.11 8.61
C MET A 48 -2.35 1.21 8.01
N PRO A 49 -2.69 0.42 6.99
CA PRO A 49 -4.07 0.32 6.49
C PRO A 49 -5.06 -0.08 7.59
N ILE A 50 -6.19 0.63 7.69
CA ILE A 50 -7.31 0.24 8.56
C ILE A 50 -8.18 -0.83 7.87
N THR A 51 -9.10 -1.50 8.59
CA THR A 51 -10.06 -2.43 7.97
C THR A 51 -10.82 -1.75 6.85
N GLY A 52 -10.89 -2.39 5.68
CA GLY A 52 -11.58 -1.86 4.51
C GLY A 52 -10.84 -0.71 3.80
N SER A 53 -9.58 -0.45 4.19
CA SER A 53 -8.71 0.48 3.48
C SER A 53 -8.61 0.10 1.99
N PRO A 54 -8.69 1.06 1.06
CA PRO A 54 -8.47 0.79 -0.35
C PRO A 54 -7.03 0.40 -0.74
N ALA A 55 -6.10 0.43 0.22
CA ALA A 55 -4.73 -0.03 0.03
C ALA A 55 -4.56 -1.53 0.33
N ILE A 56 -5.55 -2.15 0.98
CA ILE A 56 -5.57 -3.59 1.25
C ILE A 56 -5.73 -4.36 -0.06
N ASP A 57 -4.94 -5.41 -0.25
CA ASP A 57 -5.01 -6.35 -1.38
C ASP A 57 -4.96 -5.66 -2.76
N ALA A 58 -4.29 -4.51 -2.84
CA ALA A 58 -4.31 -3.62 -4.02
C ALA A 58 -2.95 -3.46 -4.73
N GLY A 59 -1.97 -4.28 -4.37
CA GLY A 59 -0.62 -4.27 -4.95
C GLY A 59 -0.41 -5.25 -6.10
N ASP A 60 0.86 -5.49 -6.43
CA ASP A 60 1.30 -6.48 -7.41
C ASP A 60 2.23 -7.50 -6.74
N ASN A 61 1.74 -8.74 -6.62
CA ASN A 61 2.47 -9.85 -6.04
C ASN A 61 3.78 -10.18 -6.79
N GLY A 62 3.90 -9.82 -8.06
CA GLY A 62 5.11 -10.05 -8.86
C GLY A 62 6.29 -9.17 -8.46
N ILE A 63 6.05 -8.04 -7.80
CA ILE A 63 7.08 -7.06 -7.41
C ILE A 63 7.17 -6.86 -5.90
N CYS A 64 6.22 -7.39 -5.13
CA CYS A 64 6.18 -7.20 -3.70
C CYS A 64 7.36 -7.90 -2.99
N PRO A 65 8.05 -7.21 -2.07
CA PRO A 65 9.04 -7.85 -1.20
C PRO A 65 8.39 -8.94 -0.36
N ALA A 66 9.17 -9.95 0.03
CA ALA A 66 8.69 -11.08 0.84
C ALA A 66 8.17 -10.67 2.24
N THR A 67 8.58 -9.51 2.75
CA THR A 67 8.15 -8.98 4.05
C THR A 67 7.91 -7.48 4.00
N ASP A 68 6.99 -7.01 4.85
CA ASP A 68 6.75 -5.58 5.08
C ASP A 68 7.84 -4.94 5.96
N TYR A 69 7.70 -3.64 6.25
CA TYR A 69 8.66 -2.89 7.08
C TYR A 69 8.89 -3.47 8.49
N ARG A 70 7.94 -4.23 9.03
CA ARG A 70 8.04 -4.86 10.36
C ARG A 70 8.58 -6.29 10.31
N GLY A 71 8.83 -6.83 9.11
CA GLY A 71 9.16 -8.23 8.90
C GLY A 71 7.94 -9.16 8.84
N ALA A 72 6.72 -8.62 8.72
CA ALA A 72 5.52 -9.44 8.52
C ALA A 72 5.49 -9.98 7.08
N ALA A 73 5.06 -11.23 6.88
CA ALA A 73 5.04 -11.86 5.56
C ALA A 73 4.08 -11.15 4.59
N ARG A 74 4.47 -11.14 3.31
CA ARG A 74 3.64 -10.69 2.18
C ARG A 74 3.56 -11.79 1.10
N PRO A 75 2.45 -11.93 0.36
CA PRO A 75 1.17 -11.27 0.57
C PRO A 75 0.39 -11.88 1.75
N ALA A 76 -0.35 -11.04 2.49
CA ALA A 76 -1.44 -11.47 3.36
C ALA A 76 -2.78 -11.39 2.62
N ASP A 77 -3.79 -12.11 3.11
CA ASP A 77 -5.19 -11.98 2.68
C ASP A 77 -5.87 -11.00 3.65
N GLY A 78 -5.77 -9.71 3.33
CA GLY A 78 -6.09 -8.62 4.25
C GLY A 78 -7.59 -8.32 4.34
N ASP A 79 -8.34 -8.61 3.28
CA ASP A 79 -9.80 -8.47 3.22
C ASP A 79 -10.55 -9.79 3.52
N GLY A 80 -9.86 -10.93 3.47
CA GLY A 80 -10.39 -12.25 3.83
C GLY A 80 -11.20 -12.92 2.73
N ASP A 81 -11.00 -12.55 1.46
CA ASP A 81 -11.70 -13.12 0.31
C ASP A 81 -11.10 -14.46 -0.18
N GLY A 82 -9.94 -14.85 0.36
CA GLY A 82 -9.21 -16.06 0.00
C GLY A 82 -8.16 -15.87 -1.11
N ASN A 83 -7.95 -14.65 -1.60
CA ASN A 83 -7.01 -14.28 -2.67
C ASN A 83 -5.95 -13.29 -2.14
N PRO A 84 -4.89 -13.77 -1.48
CA PRO A 84 -3.89 -12.89 -0.89
C PRO A 84 -3.17 -12.04 -1.95
N VAL A 85 -3.27 -10.72 -1.81
CA VAL A 85 -2.53 -9.74 -2.61
C VAL A 85 -1.81 -8.79 -1.67
N CYS A 86 -0.57 -8.43 -1.99
CA CYS A 86 0.16 -7.55 -1.10
C CYS A 86 -0.49 -6.15 -1.03
N ASP A 87 -0.40 -5.53 0.14
CA ASP A 87 -0.93 -4.19 0.34
C ASP A 87 -0.01 -3.15 -0.29
N ARG A 88 -0.62 -2.02 -0.68
CA ARG A 88 0.13 -0.85 -1.11
C ARG A 88 0.66 -0.04 0.06
N GLY A 89 1.96 0.25 -0.01
CA GLY A 89 2.68 0.98 1.02
C GLY A 89 3.67 0.08 1.75
N ALA A 90 4.15 0.55 2.89
CA ALA A 90 5.23 -0.09 3.65
C ALA A 90 4.77 -1.21 4.59
N TYR A 91 3.47 -1.31 4.85
CA TYR A 91 2.87 -2.19 5.84
C TYR A 91 1.81 -3.06 5.20
N GLU A 92 1.80 -4.32 5.59
CA GLU A 92 0.70 -5.22 5.30
C GLU A 92 -0.38 -5.07 6.37
N GLY A 93 -1.60 -4.74 5.97
CA GLY A 93 -2.79 -4.69 6.79
C GLY A 93 -3.12 -6.09 7.30
N TRP A 94 -3.67 -6.16 8.52
CA TRP A 94 -4.29 -7.39 9.03
C TRP A 94 -3.45 -8.67 9.00
N VAL A 95 -2.14 -8.57 9.12
CA VAL A 95 -1.30 -9.76 9.25
C VAL A 95 -1.54 -10.42 10.61
N GLN A 96 -1.90 -11.70 10.58
CA GLN A 96 -1.85 -12.61 11.73
C GLN A 96 -0.37 -12.84 12.14
N VAL A 97 0.29 -11.82 12.66
CA VAL A 97 1.54 -12.02 13.37
C VAL A 97 1.19 -12.71 14.69
N TRP A 98 1.80 -13.86 14.96
CA TRP A 98 1.72 -14.53 16.26
C TRP A 98 2.26 -13.59 17.34
N ARG A 99 1.41 -12.72 17.89
CA ARG A 99 1.76 -11.85 19.01
C ARG A 99 1.69 -12.66 20.28
N VAL A 100 2.82 -13.29 20.63
CA VAL A 100 3.02 -13.79 21.99
C VAL A 100 3.32 -12.57 22.86
N TYR A 101 2.31 -12.06 23.56
CA TYR A 101 2.53 -11.06 24.60
C TYR A 101 3.10 -11.77 25.84
N LEU A 102 4.31 -11.41 26.24
CA LEU A 102 4.85 -11.82 27.53
C LEU A 102 3.94 -11.24 28.63
N PRO A 103 3.49 -12.03 29.64
CA PRO A 103 2.70 -11.47 30.72
C PRO A 103 3.48 -10.34 31.41
N VAL A 104 2.81 -9.22 31.65
CA VAL A 104 3.35 -8.14 32.48
C VAL A 104 3.52 -8.69 33.89
N VAL A 105 4.77 -8.91 34.30
CA VAL A 105 5.08 -9.24 35.70
C VAL A 105 5.17 -7.93 36.47
N LEU A 106 4.11 -7.60 37.22
CA LEU A 106 4.16 -6.55 38.23
C LEU A 106 5.02 -7.04 39.40
N ARG A 107 6.20 -6.45 39.57
CA ARG A 107 7.04 -6.67 40.76
C ARG A 107 6.43 -5.92 41.94
N THR A 108 5.66 -6.61 42.78
CA THR A 108 5.26 -6.09 44.08
C THR A 108 6.50 -6.04 44.99
N ARG A 109 6.73 -4.89 45.62
CA ARG A 109 7.74 -4.76 46.69
C ARG A 109 7.22 -5.39 47.99
#